data_AF-A0A7V3PY19-F1
#
_entry.id   AF-A0A7V3PY19-F1
#
_cell.length_a   1.000
_cell.length_b   1.000
_cell.length_c   1.000
_cell.angle_alpha   90.00
_cell.angle_beta   90.00
_cell.angle_gamma   90.00
#
_symmetry.space_group_name_H-M   'P 1'
#
loop_
_entity.id
_entity.type
_entity.pdbx_description
1 polymer ?
#
loop_
_entity_poly.entity_id
_entity_poly.type
_entity_poly.pdbx_seq_one_letter_code
_entity_poly.pdbx_strand_id
1 'polypeptide(L)'
;MINPNLVRINFHFDPAKKEVYSLDLDKLDLSKYRALAFEIWRSQFEDNVSLRVEVTNAFKETSEFYLKDIPHKPTFYKIPLVEFRKISDWTEMTSLAFIIEEWNTKDKRGVIFVDNVRFLR
;
A
#
# COMPACT_ATOMS: atom_id res chain seq x y z
N MET A 1 -14.27 6.62 -6.25
CA MET A 1 -13.89 6.45 -4.83
C MET A 1 -13.32 5.07 -4.70
N ILE A 2 -12.11 4.90 -4.17
CA ILE A 2 -11.50 3.57 -4.05
C ILE A 2 -11.48 3.21 -2.57
N ASN A 3 -12.48 2.41 -2.19
CA ASN A 3 -12.69 1.78 -0.90
C ASN A 3 -12.67 2.71 0.35
N PRO A 4 -13.86 3.13 0.86
CA PRO A 4 -13.96 3.87 2.12
C PRO A 4 -13.85 2.98 3.37
N ASN A 5 -13.54 1.69 3.22
CA ASN A 5 -13.58 0.74 4.33
C ASN A 5 -12.19 0.37 4.83
N LEU A 6 -12.11 0.26 6.16
CA LEU A 6 -10.96 -0.27 6.87
C LEU A 6 -10.51 -1.63 6.33
N VAL A 7 -9.26 -1.68 5.89
CA VAL A 7 -8.55 -2.88 5.49
C VAL A 7 -7.72 -3.37 6.67
N ARG A 8 -7.87 -4.64 7.02
CA ARG A 8 -7.05 -5.31 8.03
C ARG A 8 -6.16 -6.35 7.36
N ILE A 9 -4.85 -6.12 7.37
CA ILE A 9 -3.83 -7.03 6.85
C ILE A 9 -3.24 -7.79 8.05
N ASN A 10 -3.63 -9.06 8.21
CA ASN A 10 -3.03 -9.95 9.21
C ASN A 10 -1.88 -10.70 8.55
N PHE A 11 -0.67 -10.58 9.07
CA PHE A 11 0.48 -11.35 8.60
C PHE A 11 0.92 -12.41 9.57
N HIS A 12 1.34 -13.55 9.02
CA HIS A 12 1.91 -14.68 9.73
C HIS A 12 2.91 -15.37 8.80
N PHE A 13 4.20 -15.13 9.00
CA PHE A 13 5.28 -15.59 8.14
C PHE A 13 5.78 -16.99 8.52
N ASP A 14 4.90 -17.98 8.39
CA ASP A 14 5.20 -19.41 8.52
C ASP A 14 4.17 -20.24 7.73
N PRO A 15 4.52 -20.87 6.58
CA PRO A 15 5.75 -20.70 5.79
C PRO A 15 5.70 -19.51 4.83
N ALA A 16 4.64 -18.66 4.91
CA ALA A 16 4.43 -17.53 4.02
C ALA A 16 5.56 -16.49 4.13
N LYS A 17 5.89 -15.82 3.02
CA LYS A 17 6.96 -14.79 2.97
C LYS A 17 6.44 -13.38 2.76
N LYS A 18 5.16 -13.23 2.43
CA LYS A 18 4.49 -11.94 2.29
C LYS A 18 2.99 -12.11 2.44
N GLU A 19 2.36 -11.05 2.91
CA GLU A 19 0.91 -10.85 2.82
C GLU A 19 0.61 -9.72 1.87
N VAL A 20 -0.46 -9.87 1.10
CA VAL A 20 -0.86 -8.93 0.06
C VAL A 20 -2.34 -8.62 0.22
N TYR A 21 -2.67 -7.34 0.30
CA TYR A 21 -4.01 -6.85 0.07
C TYR A 21 -4.02 -5.99 -1.20
N SER A 22 -4.83 -6.37 -2.18
CA SER A 22 -4.92 -5.66 -3.47
C SER A 22 -6.32 -5.10 -3.70
N LEU A 23 -6.35 -3.92 -4.31
CA LEU A 23 -7.53 -3.25 -4.83
C LEU A 23 -7.46 -3.30 -6.35
N ASP A 24 -8.50 -3.83 -6.98
CA ASP A 24 -8.71 -3.68 -8.42
C ASP A 24 -9.09 -2.22 -8.70
N LEU A 25 -8.34 -1.60 -9.61
CA LEU A 25 -8.57 -0.22 -10.01
C LEU A 25 -9.44 -0.11 -11.26
N ASP A 26 -9.80 -1.22 -11.91
CA ASP A 26 -10.69 -1.29 -13.08
C ASP A 26 -10.34 -0.24 -14.16
N LYS A 27 -9.07 -0.23 -14.57
CA LYS A 27 -8.50 0.70 -15.56
C LYS A 27 -8.72 2.18 -15.22
N LEU A 28 -8.72 2.54 -13.93
CA LEU A 28 -8.89 3.93 -13.52
C LEU A 28 -7.80 4.85 -14.11
N ASP A 29 -8.25 5.93 -14.74
CA ASP A 29 -7.38 7.02 -15.20
C ASP A 29 -6.90 7.86 -14.01
N LEU A 30 -5.60 7.72 -13.71
CA LEU A 30 -4.89 8.47 -12.68
C LEU A 30 -4.04 9.63 -13.22
N SER A 31 -4.07 9.91 -14.53
CA SER A 31 -3.23 10.93 -15.18
C SER A 31 -3.40 12.35 -14.62
N LYS A 32 -4.57 12.65 -14.03
CA LYS A 32 -4.90 13.94 -13.42
C LYS A 32 -4.66 14.02 -11.91
N TYR A 33 -4.18 12.94 -11.30
CA TYR A 33 -3.91 12.86 -9.87
C TYR A 33 -2.43 13.08 -9.59
N ARG A 34 -2.12 13.54 -8.37
CA ARG A 34 -0.76 13.86 -7.93
C ARG A 34 -0.29 13.02 -6.76
N ALA A 35 -1.21 12.43 -6.00
CA ALA A 35 -0.85 11.63 -4.84
C ALA A 35 -1.83 10.51 -4.55
N LEU A 36 -1.32 9.44 -3.96
CA LEU A 36 -2.07 8.44 -3.22
C LEU A 36 -2.10 8.85 -1.74
N ALA A 37 -3.27 8.78 -1.11
CA ALA A 37 -3.46 9.10 0.29
C ALA A 37 -4.23 7.99 0.99
N PHE A 38 -3.86 7.72 2.24
CA PHE A 38 -4.51 6.72 3.11
C PHE A 38 -4.11 6.98 4.57
N GLU A 39 -4.85 6.38 5.49
CA GLU A 39 -4.48 6.28 6.89
C GLU A 39 -3.88 4.90 7.16
N ILE A 40 -2.89 4.83 8.04
CA ILE A 40 -2.26 3.56 8.40
C ILE A 40 -1.86 3.53 9.87
N TRP A 41 -1.99 2.35 10.48
CA TRP A 41 -1.43 2.06 11.80
C TRP A 41 -1.25 0.56 12.01
N ARG A 42 -0.49 0.18 13.04
CA ARG A 42 -0.31 -1.22 13.48
C ARG A 42 -0.84 -1.43 14.90
N SER A 43 -1.44 -2.59 15.18
CA SER A 43 -1.81 -2.96 16.55
C SER A 43 -0.72 -3.79 17.21
N GLN A 44 -0.02 -3.20 18.19
CA GLN A 44 0.89 -3.89 19.12
C GLN A 44 2.07 -4.67 18.50
N PHE A 45 3.23 -4.02 18.32
CA PHE A 45 4.54 -4.69 18.15
C PHE A 45 5.64 -3.83 18.81
N GLU A 46 6.73 -4.43 19.28
CA GLU A 46 7.89 -3.64 19.72
C GLU A 46 8.78 -3.23 18.54
N ASP A 47 8.62 -3.88 17.39
CA ASP A 47 9.48 -3.68 16.23
C ASP A 47 8.91 -2.70 15.19
N ASN A 48 9.82 -2.18 14.36
CA ASN A 48 9.47 -1.34 13.22
C ASN A 48 8.98 -2.21 12.06
N VAL A 49 7.82 -1.86 11.51
CA VAL A 49 7.26 -2.55 10.33
C VAL A 49 7.28 -1.60 9.15
N SER A 50 7.69 -2.09 7.99
CA SER A 50 7.59 -1.39 6.71
C SER A 50 6.44 -1.94 5.85
N LEU A 51 5.83 -1.09 5.05
CA LEU A 51 4.78 -1.43 4.09
C LEU A 51 5.30 -1.13 2.69
N ARG A 52 5.22 -2.11 1.79
CA ARG A 52 5.36 -1.89 0.36
C ARG A 52 4.01 -1.52 -0.21
N VAL A 53 3.95 -0.36 -0.84
CA VAL A 53 2.81 0.08 -1.64
C VAL A 53 3.19 -0.10 -3.10
N GLU A 54 2.37 -0.82 -3.86
CA GLU A 54 2.64 -1.17 -5.25
C GLU A 54 1.48 -0.73 -6.14
N VAL A 55 1.79 -0.19 -7.32
CA VAL A 55 0.81 0.11 -8.37
C VAL A 55 1.19 -0.60 -9.65
N THR A 56 0.17 -1.02 -10.41
CA THR A 56 0.32 -1.69 -11.70
C THR A 56 -0.62 -1.10 -12.74
N ASN A 57 -0.16 -0.87 -13.97
CA ASN A 57 -1.01 -0.42 -15.08
C ASN A 57 -1.37 -1.54 -16.07
N ALA A 58 -2.19 -1.22 -17.08
CA ALA A 58 -2.64 -2.18 -18.09
C ALA A 58 -1.49 -2.79 -18.92
N PHE A 59 -0.37 -2.08 -19.04
CA PHE A 59 0.85 -2.53 -19.72
C PHE A 59 1.75 -3.42 -18.85
N LYS A 60 1.30 -3.79 -17.64
CA LYS A 60 2.05 -4.57 -16.64
C LYS A 60 3.28 -3.85 -16.10
N GLU A 61 3.39 -2.55 -16.30
CA GLU A 61 4.37 -1.74 -15.59
C GLU A 61 4.02 -1.75 -14.11
N THR A 62 5.02 -2.03 -13.27
CA THR A 62 4.84 -2.13 -11.81
C THR A 62 5.86 -1.23 -11.14
N SER A 63 5.40 -0.41 -10.20
CA SER A 63 6.26 0.44 -9.38
C SER A 63 5.89 0.33 -7.91
N GLU A 64 6.89 0.43 -7.04
CA GLU A 64 6.73 0.30 -5.60
C GLU A 64 7.26 1.50 -4.82
N PHE A 65 6.69 1.74 -3.65
CA PHE A 65 7.16 2.68 -2.63
C PHE A 65 7.18 1.98 -1.27
N TYR A 66 8.27 2.13 -0.50
CA TYR A 66 8.36 1.57 0.85
C TYR A 66 8.11 2.65 1.89
N LEU A 67 6.99 2.52 2.60
CA LEU A 67 6.71 3.29 3.80
C LEU A 67 7.32 2.58 5.01
N LYS A 68 8.28 3.23 5.66
CA LYS A 68 8.96 2.69 6.86
C LYS A 68 8.29 3.16 8.14
N ASP A 69 8.55 2.43 9.22
CA ASP A 69 8.21 2.81 10.60
C ASP A 69 6.71 3.11 10.79
N ILE A 70 5.87 2.15 10.42
CA ILE A 70 4.41 2.28 10.53
C ILE A 70 4.02 2.60 12.00
N PRO A 71 3.22 3.66 12.22
CA PRO A 71 2.93 4.14 13.56
C PRO A 71 1.88 3.27 14.28
N HIS A 72 1.86 3.39 15.61
CA HIS A 72 0.86 2.73 16.45
C HIS A 72 -0.52 3.42 16.46
N LYS A 73 -0.57 4.69 16.06
CA LYS A 73 -1.79 5.49 16.02
C LYS A 73 -2.16 5.76 14.56
N PRO A 74 -3.45 5.83 14.22
CA PRO A 74 -3.89 6.24 12.89
C PRO A 74 -3.18 7.50 12.45
N THR A 75 -2.45 7.40 11.35
CA THR A 75 -1.65 8.50 10.80
C THR A 75 -1.90 8.59 9.31
N PHE A 76 -2.15 9.81 8.85
CA PHE A 76 -2.41 10.10 7.44
C PHE A 76 -1.09 10.17 6.66
N TYR A 77 -1.01 9.42 5.57
CA TYR A 77 0.10 9.47 4.62
C TYR A 77 -0.37 9.96 3.25
N LYS A 78 0.51 10.71 2.59
CA LYS A 78 0.34 11.19 1.22
C LYS A 78 1.62 10.87 0.45
N ILE A 79 1.53 9.91 -0.47
CA ILE A 79 2.63 9.49 -1.34
C ILE A 79 2.46 10.20 -2.69
N PRO A 80 3.37 11.09 -3.10
CA PRO A 80 3.35 11.67 -4.44
C PRO A 80 3.43 10.57 -5.50
N LEU A 81 2.58 10.65 -6.54
CA LEU A 81 2.60 9.64 -7.61
C LEU A 81 3.94 9.59 -8.37
N VAL A 82 4.71 10.70 -8.33
CA VAL A 82 6.05 10.78 -8.91
C VAL A 82 7.08 9.85 -8.25
N GLU A 83 6.80 9.36 -7.03
CA GLU A 83 7.66 8.37 -6.37
C GLU A 83 7.55 6.99 -7.02
N PHE A 84 6.48 6.72 -7.77
CA PHE A 84 6.30 5.49 -8.54
C PHE A 84 6.98 5.57 -9.91
N ARG A 85 8.32 5.63 -9.89
CA ARG A 85 9.17 5.96 -11.05
C ARG A 85 9.14 4.97 -12.21
N LYS A 86 8.55 3.78 -12.03
CA LYS A 86 8.47 2.73 -13.06
C LYS A 86 7.14 2.70 -13.82
N ILE A 87 6.25 3.67 -13.59
CA ILE A 87 5.01 3.82 -14.37
C ILE A 87 5.20 4.93 -15.40
N SER A 88 5.10 4.56 -16.68
CA SER A 88 5.16 5.51 -17.80
C SER A 88 3.77 5.99 -18.23
N ASP A 89 2.74 5.14 -18.05
CA ASP A 89 1.35 5.46 -18.38
C ASP A 89 0.42 5.30 -17.16
N TRP A 90 -0.26 6.39 -16.80
CA TRP A 90 -1.21 6.49 -15.70
C TRP A 90 -2.68 6.45 -16.13
N THR A 91 -2.97 6.32 -17.43
CA THR A 91 -4.33 6.43 -17.98
C THR A 91 -5.16 5.16 -17.79
N GLU A 92 -4.53 4.00 -17.61
CA GLU A 92 -5.20 2.72 -17.36
C GLU A 92 -4.54 1.96 -16.19
N MET A 93 -4.82 2.37 -14.95
CA MET A 93 -4.29 1.68 -13.75
C MET A 93 -5.14 0.47 -13.38
N THR A 94 -4.50 -0.66 -13.08
CA THR A 94 -5.19 -1.95 -12.86
C THR A 94 -5.14 -2.44 -11.42
N SER A 95 -4.08 -2.14 -10.67
CA SER A 95 -3.94 -2.62 -9.30
C SER A 95 -3.26 -1.59 -8.40
N LEU A 96 -3.74 -1.51 -7.15
CA LEU A 96 -3.04 -0.93 -6.01
C LEU A 96 -2.92 -2.02 -4.94
N ALA A 97 -1.71 -2.32 -4.49
CA ALA A 97 -1.46 -3.33 -3.48
C ALA A 97 -0.71 -2.77 -2.26
N PHE A 98 -1.09 -3.27 -1.09
CA PHE A 98 -0.47 -3.04 0.20
C PHE A 98 0.13 -4.37 0.67
N ILE A 99 1.46 -4.41 0.81
CA ILE A 99 2.22 -5.65 0.95
C ILE A 99 3.13 -5.57 2.18
N ILE A 100 3.01 -6.57 3.05
CA ILE A 100 3.96 -6.78 4.15
C ILE A 100 4.82 -7.98 3.79
N GLU A 101 6.12 -7.78 3.66
CA GLU A 101 7.07 -8.85 3.38
C GLU A 101 7.77 -9.30 4.67
N GLU A 102 8.24 -10.54 4.71
CA GLU A 102 8.90 -11.12 5.88
C GLU A 102 10.10 -10.30 6.36
N TRP A 103 10.80 -9.64 5.44
CA TRP A 103 11.96 -8.79 5.74
C TRP A 103 11.58 -7.38 6.19
N ASN A 104 10.30 -7.00 6.15
CA ASN A 104 9.81 -5.69 6.58
C ASN A 104 9.64 -5.57 8.09
N THR A 105 9.76 -6.67 8.84
CA THR A 105 9.61 -6.73 10.30
C THR A 105 10.39 -7.91 10.88
N LYS A 106 10.86 -7.79 12.12
CA LYS A 106 11.45 -8.86 12.92
C LYS A 106 10.39 -9.81 13.46
N ASP A 107 9.22 -9.29 13.82
CA ASP A 107 8.10 -10.10 14.31
C ASP A 107 7.48 -10.89 13.15
N LYS A 108 7.32 -12.19 13.33
CA LYS A 108 6.77 -13.06 12.27
C LYS A 108 5.26 -12.96 12.11
N ARG A 109 4.57 -12.26 13.00
CA ARG A 109 3.12 -12.13 12.97
C ARG A 109 2.69 -10.74 13.38
N GLY A 110 1.57 -10.30 12.81
CA GLY A 110 1.00 -9.03 13.23
C GLY A 110 -0.17 -8.56 12.41
N VAL A 111 -0.59 -7.31 12.68
CA VAL A 111 -1.75 -6.69 12.05
C VAL A 111 -1.45 -5.24 11.72
N ILE A 112 -1.67 -4.91 10.44
CA ILE A 112 -1.65 -3.55 9.93
C ILE A 112 -3.05 -3.19 9.43
N PHE A 113 -3.42 -1.96 9.68
CA PHE A 113 -4.67 -1.37 9.26
C PHE A 113 -4.38 -0.30 8.23
N VAL A 114 -5.09 -0.34 7.11
CA VAL A 114 -5.07 0.70 6.08
C VAL A 114 -6.49 1.17 5.89
N ASP A 115 -6.72 2.48 5.90
CA ASP A 115 -8.06 3.04 5.79
C ASP A 115 -8.08 4.27 4.87
N ASN A 116 -9.27 4.68 4.45
CA ASN A 116 -9.52 5.94 3.75
C ASN A 116 -8.65 6.15 2.50
N VAL A 117 -8.41 5.07 1.74
CA VAL A 117 -7.59 5.05 0.52
C VAL A 117 -8.21 5.95 -0.54
N ARG A 118 -7.43 6.86 -1.12
CA ARG A 118 -7.91 7.78 -2.15
C ARG A 118 -6.77 8.38 -2.97
N PHE A 119 -7.05 8.66 -4.24
CA PHE A 119 -6.18 9.50 -5.06
C PHE A 119 -6.57 10.97 -4.96
N LEU A 120 -5.59 11.86 -4.85
CA LEU A 120 -5.76 13.31 -4.73
C LEU A 120 -5.21 14.02 -5.97
N ARG A 121 -5.92 15.06 -6.43
CA ARG A 121 -5.51 15.93 -7.54
C ARG A 121 -4.47 16.96 -7.14
#